data_AF-A0A534LY06-F1
#
_entry.id   AF-A0A534LY06-F1
#
_cell.length_a   1.000
_cell.length_b   1.000
_cell.length_c   1.000
_cell.angle_alpha   90.00
_cell.angle_beta   90.00
_cell.angle_gamma   90.00
#
_symmetry.space_group_name_H-M   'P 1'
#
loop_
_entity.id
_entity.type
_entity.pdbx_description
1 polymer ?
#
loop_
_entity_poly.entity_id
_entity_poly.type
_entity_poly.pdbx_seq_one_letter_code
_entity_poly.pdbx_strand_id
1 'polypeptide(L)'
;MVQTGSMQKYTKGNLLLINDKPLNYAMSNIFEIGATWKKSYDRVVIGKNGPYVLACFRAEGEDSNWWYMPHDEYVVLVEGEVTIEYREPREEIQPGPHKSVAGTEMGHMVLRDGSLASLPARVAYHMKAKKKSLALLQTKHSPWLTYAWKEICLTEE
;
A
#
# COMPACT_ATOMS: atom_id res chain seq x y z
N MET A 1 -2.22 27.92 -5.60
CA MET A 1 -1.71 26.71 -6.29
C MET A 1 -1.39 25.70 -5.20
N VAL A 2 -1.96 24.49 -5.25
CA VAL A 2 -1.71 23.46 -4.21
C VAL A 2 -0.36 22.81 -4.53
N GLN A 3 0.55 22.79 -3.56
CA GLN A 3 1.83 22.11 -3.71
C GLN A 3 1.63 20.62 -3.37
N THR A 4 1.80 19.75 -4.35
CA THR A 4 1.74 18.29 -4.18
C THR A 4 3.12 17.68 -4.36
N GLY A 5 3.36 16.54 -3.70
CA GLY A 5 4.55 15.72 -3.92
C GLY A 5 4.32 14.68 -5.01
N SER A 6 5.41 14.13 -5.54
CA SER A 6 5.42 12.95 -6.40
C SER A 6 6.67 12.10 -6.14
N MET A 7 6.68 10.85 -6.61
CA MET A 7 7.85 9.98 -6.58
C MET A 7 9.04 10.57 -7.35
N GLN A 8 8.78 11.46 -8.31
CA GLN A 8 9.83 12.19 -9.05
C GLN A 8 10.34 13.42 -8.30
N LYS A 9 9.47 14.09 -7.53
CA LYS A 9 9.78 15.34 -6.85
C LYS A 9 9.01 15.43 -5.52
N TYR A 10 9.73 15.18 -4.43
CA TYR A 10 9.23 15.36 -3.07
C TYR A 10 10.26 16.12 -2.21
N THR A 11 9.78 16.73 -1.14
CA THR A 11 10.62 17.31 -0.09
C THR A 11 10.27 16.59 1.19
N LYS A 12 11.16 15.72 1.66
CA LYS A 12 11.02 15.08 2.98
C LYS A 12 11.18 16.15 4.06
N GLY A 13 10.28 16.14 5.04
CA GLY A 13 10.40 17.02 6.19
C GLY A 13 11.58 16.63 7.08
N ASN A 14 11.78 17.36 8.18
CA ASN A 14 12.76 17.03 9.20
C ASN A 14 12.15 17.16 10.61
N LEU A 15 12.81 16.58 11.62
CA LEU A 15 12.45 16.72 13.03
C LEU A 15 13.40 17.72 13.69
N LEU A 16 12.84 18.75 14.31
CA LEU A 16 13.57 19.61 15.24
C LEU A 16 13.33 19.09 16.66
N LEU A 17 14.31 18.37 17.20
CA LEU A 17 14.21 17.76 18.52
C LEU A 17 14.78 18.68 19.59
N ILE A 18 14.06 18.81 20.73
CA ILE A 18 14.52 19.57 21.90
C ILE A 18 15.10 18.61 22.94
N ASN A 19 14.31 17.63 23.37
CA ASN A 19 14.71 16.60 24.33
C ASN A 19 13.89 15.32 24.08
N ASP A 20 14.08 14.73 22.90
CA ASP A 20 13.40 13.50 22.46
C ASP A 20 14.29 12.76 21.44
N LYS A 21 13.86 11.58 21.00
CA LYS A 21 14.57 10.73 20.03
C LYS A 21 13.81 10.65 18.71
N PRO A 22 14.48 10.72 17.53
CA PRO A 22 13.81 10.64 16.22
C PRO A 22 12.94 9.39 16.06
N LEU A 23 13.39 8.27 16.63
CA LEU A 23 12.71 6.97 16.55
C LEU A 23 11.31 6.98 17.17
N ASN A 24 11.03 7.87 18.13
CA ASN A 24 9.71 7.97 18.75
C ASN A 24 8.64 8.51 17.78
N TYR A 25 9.05 9.15 16.68
CA TYR A 25 8.16 9.74 15.69
C TYR A 25 7.90 8.84 14.48
N ALA A 26 8.67 7.74 14.32
CA ALA A 26 8.57 6.82 13.19
C ALA A 26 8.49 7.54 11.81
N MET A 27 9.21 8.65 11.65
CA MET A 27 9.03 9.57 10.54
C MET A 27 9.59 8.98 9.23
N SER A 28 8.75 8.88 8.20
CA SER A 28 9.10 8.42 6.86
C SER A 28 8.44 9.29 5.78
N ASN A 29 8.74 9.09 4.49
CA ASN A 29 8.04 9.75 3.39
C ASN A 29 7.58 8.72 2.35
N ILE A 30 6.28 8.73 2.02
CA ILE A 30 5.68 7.75 1.10
C ILE A 30 6.21 7.86 -0.33
N PHE A 31 6.58 9.06 -0.80
CA PHE A 31 7.15 9.26 -2.12
C PHE A 31 8.59 8.76 -2.20
N GLU A 32 9.36 8.93 -1.12
CA GLU A 32 10.70 8.33 -0.99
C GLU A 32 10.63 6.80 -1.07
N ILE A 33 9.72 6.19 -0.30
CA ILE A 33 9.49 4.74 -0.33
C ILE A 33 9.04 4.32 -1.74
N GLY A 34 8.05 4.99 -2.34
CA GLY A 34 7.57 4.70 -3.69
C GLY A 34 8.66 4.80 -4.77
N ALA A 35 9.56 5.79 -4.65
CA ALA A 35 10.64 6.02 -5.61
C ALA A 35 11.79 5.01 -5.46
N THR A 36 12.12 4.60 -4.24
CA THR A 36 13.37 3.89 -3.93
C THR A 36 13.19 2.43 -3.55
N TRP A 37 12.00 2.01 -3.10
CA TRP A 37 11.77 0.64 -2.65
C TRP A 37 11.94 -0.35 -3.80
N LYS A 38 12.67 -1.43 -3.53
CA LYS A 38 13.19 -2.33 -4.57
C LYS A 38 12.07 -3.12 -5.26
N LYS A 39 11.09 -3.59 -4.50
CA LYS A 39 10.05 -4.53 -4.95
C LYS A 39 8.74 -3.81 -5.28
N SER A 40 8.21 -4.08 -6.47
CA SER A 40 6.83 -3.69 -6.83
C SER A 40 5.83 -4.50 -5.98
N TYR A 41 4.69 -3.90 -5.63
CA TYR A 41 3.62 -4.47 -4.82
C TYR A 41 4.01 -4.91 -3.40
N ASP A 42 5.22 -4.59 -2.94
CA ASP A 42 5.65 -4.86 -1.57
C ASP A 42 5.04 -3.83 -0.61
N ARG A 43 4.24 -4.32 0.35
CA ARG A 43 3.40 -3.53 1.24
C ARG A 43 4.19 -3.14 2.48
N VAL A 44 4.97 -2.07 2.33
CA VAL A 44 5.85 -1.56 3.40
C VAL A 44 5.02 -0.81 4.43
N VAL A 45 5.07 -1.26 5.67
CA VAL A 45 4.32 -0.63 6.77
C VAL A 45 4.93 0.71 7.14
N ILE A 46 4.13 1.77 7.07
CA ILE A 46 4.51 3.15 7.40
C ILE A 46 3.83 3.68 8.67
N GLY A 47 2.83 2.96 9.18
CA GLY A 47 2.14 3.29 10.42
C GLY A 47 1.50 2.05 11.03
N LYS A 48 1.56 1.92 12.35
CA LYS A 48 0.97 0.80 13.08
C LYS A 48 0.36 1.27 14.40
N ASN A 49 -0.89 0.90 14.64
CA ASN A 49 -1.57 1.14 15.91
C ASN A 49 -2.37 -0.11 16.32
N GLY A 50 -1.92 -0.78 17.39
CA GLY A 50 -2.50 -2.08 17.77
C GLY A 50 -2.45 -3.07 16.60
N PRO A 51 -3.59 -3.67 16.20
CA PRO A 51 -3.66 -4.56 15.04
C PRO A 51 -3.76 -3.82 13.71
N TYR A 52 -3.97 -2.51 13.68
CA TYR A 52 -4.21 -1.74 12.45
C TYR A 52 -2.91 -1.21 11.86
N VAL A 53 -2.84 -1.22 10.53
CA VAL A 53 -1.65 -0.86 9.76
C VAL A 53 -2.02 0.02 8.57
N LEU A 54 -1.18 1.04 8.36
CA LEU A 54 -1.10 1.75 7.10
C LEU A 54 0.17 1.31 6.38
N ALA A 55 0.03 0.78 5.17
CA ALA A 55 1.14 0.38 4.31
C ALA A 55 1.21 1.24 3.06
N CYS A 56 2.41 1.36 2.49
CA CYS A 56 2.73 2.06 1.26
C CYS A 56 3.39 1.09 0.29
N PHE A 57 3.02 1.16 -0.99
CA PHE A 57 3.64 0.34 -2.02
C PHE A 57 3.65 1.04 -3.37
N ARG A 58 4.67 0.73 -4.17
CA ARG A 58 4.71 1.07 -5.60
C ARG A 58 4.02 -0.04 -6.38
N ALA A 59 3.00 0.30 -7.14
CA ALA A 59 2.39 -0.56 -8.15
C ALA A 59 3.05 -0.28 -9.52
N GLU A 60 3.60 -1.31 -10.15
CA GLU A 60 4.17 -1.27 -11.48
C GLU A 60 4.10 -2.66 -12.11
N GLY A 61 3.54 -2.75 -13.31
CA GLY A 61 3.21 -4.02 -13.95
C GLY A 61 1.99 -4.68 -13.33
N GLU A 62 2.00 -6.00 -13.29
CA GLU A 62 0.92 -6.83 -12.74
C GLU A 62 1.34 -7.40 -11.39
N ASP A 63 0.47 -7.34 -10.38
CA ASP A 63 0.73 -8.04 -9.12
C ASP A 63 0.83 -9.54 -9.39
N SER A 64 1.84 -10.19 -8.84
CA SER A 64 2.03 -11.63 -9.00
C SER A 64 0.98 -12.47 -8.23
N ASN A 65 0.16 -11.84 -7.39
CA ASN A 65 -0.83 -12.51 -6.56
C ASN A 65 -2.19 -11.78 -6.60
N TRP A 66 -3.25 -12.57 -6.59
CA TRP A 66 -4.56 -12.18 -6.07
C TRP A 66 -4.49 -12.10 -4.55
N TRP A 67 -5.27 -11.21 -3.95
CA TRP A 67 -5.32 -11.02 -2.52
C TRP A 67 -6.72 -11.24 -2.00
N TYR A 68 -6.84 -11.93 -0.87
CA TYR A 68 -8.11 -12.20 -0.20
C TYR A 68 -7.98 -11.93 1.30
N MET A 69 -8.93 -11.19 1.88
CA MET A 69 -8.97 -10.90 3.30
C MET A 69 -10.37 -11.12 3.89
N PRO A 70 -10.48 -11.57 5.15
CA PRO A 70 -11.77 -11.80 5.82
C PRO A 70 -12.37 -10.51 6.39
N HIS A 71 -11.77 -9.36 6.12
CA HIS A 71 -12.21 -8.04 6.57
C HIS A 71 -11.98 -7.03 5.44
N ASP A 72 -12.68 -5.88 5.52
CA ASP A 72 -12.47 -4.81 4.54
C ASP A 72 -11.05 -4.26 4.64
N GLU A 73 -10.51 -3.89 3.49
CA GLU A 73 -9.33 -3.03 3.35
C GLU A 73 -9.70 -1.84 2.47
N TYR A 74 -8.87 -0.80 2.48
CA TYR A 74 -9.06 0.37 1.62
C TYR A 74 -7.75 0.75 0.98
N VAL A 75 -7.79 1.10 -0.30
CA VAL A 75 -6.63 1.59 -1.03
C VAL A 75 -6.88 3.01 -1.51
N VAL A 76 -5.90 3.88 -1.28
CA VAL A 76 -5.85 5.24 -1.82
C VAL A 76 -4.73 5.30 -2.83
N LEU A 77 -5.06 5.71 -4.06
CA LEU A 77 -4.03 5.96 -5.06
C LEU A 77 -3.51 7.39 -4.90
N VAL A 78 -2.22 7.52 -4.61
CA VAL A 78 -1.57 8.80 -4.37
C VAL A 78 -1.07 9.41 -5.67
N GLU A 79 -0.51 8.59 -6.55
CA GLU A 79 0.06 9.01 -7.83
C GLU A 79 -0.09 7.88 -8.86
N GLY A 80 -0.48 8.22 -10.08
CA GLY A 80 -0.50 7.33 -11.23
C GLY A 80 -1.90 6.78 -11.56
N GLU A 81 -1.94 5.56 -12.10
CA GLU A 81 -3.18 4.89 -12.49
C GLU A 81 -3.08 3.38 -12.20
N VAL A 82 -4.05 2.84 -11.46
CA VAL A 82 -4.12 1.42 -11.09
C VAL A 82 -5.51 0.89 -11.42
N THR A 83 -5.55 -0.23 -12.14
CA THR A 83 -6.76 -1.04 -12.30
C THR A 83 -6.81 -2.09 -11.20
N ILE A 84 -7.95 -2.19 -10.52
CA ILE A 84 -8.23 -3.24 -9.53
C ILE A 84 -9.34 -4.12 -10.07
N GLU A 85 -9.04 -5.39 -10.27
CA GLU A 85 -10.00 -6.42 -10.68
C GLU A 85 -10.53 -7.14 -9.44
N TYR A 86 -11.82 -7.46 -9.43
CA TYR A 86 -12.50 -8.10 -8.30
C TYR A 86 -13.09 -9.45 -8.71
N ARG A 87 -12.97 -10.42 -7.81
CA ARG A 87 -13.54 -11.75 -7.97
C ARG A 87 -14.12 -12.25 -6.67
N GLU A 88 -15.38 -12.66 -6.69
CA GLU A 88 -16.04 -13.35 -5.58
C GLU A 88 -15.64 -14.82 -5.61
N PRO A 89 -14.89 -15.35 -4.62
CA PRO A 89 -14.47 -16.74 -4.62
C PRO A 89 -15.67 -17.70 -4.61
N ARG A 90 -15.60 -18.79 -5.37
CA ARG A 90 -16.67 -19.82 -5.40
C ARG A 90 -16.81 -20.53 -4.05
N GLU A 91 -15.71 -20.67 -3.33
CA GLU A 91 -15.61 -21.31 -2.03
C GLU A 91 -14.79 -20.41 -1.09
N GLU A 92 -14.91 -20.64 0.22
CA GLU A 92 -14.08 -19.93 1.19
C GLU A 92 -12.61 -20.34 1.02
N ILE A 93 -11.74 -19.35 0.84
CA ILE A 93 -10.30 -19.54 0.67
C ILE A 93 -9.55 -18.94 1.85
N GLN A 94 -8.32 -19.38 2.06
CA GLN A 94 -7.50 -18.86 3.15
C GLN A 94 -7.15 -17.37 2.92
N PRO A 95 -7.11 -16.54 3.99
CA PRO A 95 -6.58 -15.19 3.91
C PRO A 95 -5.17 -15.15 3.31
N GLY A 96 -4.89 -14.14 2.49
CA GLY A 96 -3.55 -13.88 1.96
C GLY A 96 -3.44 -13.92 0.43
N PRO A 97 -2.21 -14.12 -0.09
CA PRO A 97 -1.92 -14.12 -1.51
C PRO A 97 -2.26 -15.47 -2.17
N HIS A 98 -2.80 -15.41 -3.38
CA HIS A 98 -3.15 -16.56 -4.21
C HIS A 98 -2.63 -16.36 -5.63
N LYS A 99 -2.21 -17.43 -6.31
CA LYS A 99 -1.79 -17.34 -7.72
C LYS A 99 -2.95 -17.15 -8.68
N SER A 100 -4.09 -17.71 -8.34
CA SER A 100 -5.36 -17.51 -9.03
C SER A 100 -6.49 -17.75 -8.05
N VAL A 101 -7.65 -17.18 -8.34
CA VAL A 101 -8.88 -17.38 -7.57
C VAL A 101 -9.97 -17.84 -8.54
N ALA A 102 -10.60 -18.99 -8.25
CA ALA A 102 -11.78 -19.43 -8.99
C ALA A 102 -13.03 -18.77 -8.39
N GLY A 103 -13.91 -18.23 -9.23
CA GLY A 103 -15.03 -17.45 -8.73
C GLY A 103 -15.75 -16.64 -9.81
N THR A 104 -16.68 -15.81 -9.36
CA THR A 104 -17.47 -14.92 -10.20
C THR A 104 -16.74 -13.59 -10.37
N GLU A 105 -16.53 -13.16 -11.61
CA GLU A 105 -15.97 -11.83 -11.87
C GLU A 105 -16.96 -10.74 -11.46
N MET A 106 -16.49 -9.78 -10.66
CA MET A 106 -17.32 -8.69 -10.14
C MET A 106 -17.11 -7.37 -10.89
N GLY A 107 -16.21 -7.36 -11.88
CA GLY A 107 -15.80 -6.17 -12.61
C GLY A 107 -14.47 -5.59 -12.08
N HIS A 108 -14.22 -4.33 -12.40
CA HIS A 108 -12.99 -3.64 -12.06
C HIS A 108 -13.22 -2.16 -11.76
N MET A 109 -12.27 -1.55 -11.05
CA MET A 109 -12.17 -0.10 -10.87
C MET A 109 -10.86 0.41 -11.44
N VAL A 110 -10.88 1.62 -12.01
CA VAL A 110 -9.68 2.33 -12.45
C VAL A 110 -9.48 3.53 -11.53
N LEU A 111 -8.42 3.50 -10.75
CA LEU A 111 -8.06 4.55 -9.81
C LEU A 111 -7.05 5.50 -10.43
N ARG A 112 -7.19 6.78 -10.11
CA ARG A 112 -6.24 7.86 -10.40
C ARG A 112 -5.89 8.62 -9.12
N ASP A 113 -4.96 9.56 -9.19
CA ASP A 113 -4.53 10.42 -8.07
C ASP A 113 -5.73 10.88 -7.19
N GLY A 114 -5.67 10.58 -5.90
CA GLY A 114 -6.69 10.91 -4.90
C GLY A 114 -7.90 9.96 -4.85
N SER A 115 -7.99 8.96 -5.73
CA SER A 115 -9.08 7.98 -5.70
C SER A 115 -8.94 7.06 -4.48
N LEU A 116 -10.07 6.80 -3.81
CA LEU A 116 -10.19 5.81 -2.75
C LEU A 116 -11.09 4.67 -3.23
N ALA A 117 -10.64 3.43 -3.05
CA ALA A 117 -11.42 2.23 -3.32
C ALA A 117 -11.55 1.35 -2.07
N SER A 118 -12.72 0.74 -1.94
CA SER A 118 -12.91 -0.39 -1.03
C SER A 118 -12.32 -1.66 -1.65
N LEU A 119 -11.72 -2.48 -0.79
CA LEU A 119 -11.33 -3.85 -1.06
C LEU A 119 -12.18 -4.71 -0.11
N PRO A 120 -13.38 -5.15 -0.56
CA PRO A 120 -14.38 -5.69 0.36
C PRO A 120 -13.94 -7.00 1.01
N ALA A 121 -14.37 -7.20 2.25
CA ALA A 121 -14.21 -8.46 2.94
C ALA A 121 -14.72 -9.62 2.08
N ARG A 122 -13.96 -10.71 2.05
CA ARG A 122 -14.30 -11.95 1.33
C ARG A 122 -14.41 -11.81 -0.19
N VAL A 123 -13.94 -10.71 -0.77
CA VAL A 123 -13.75 -10.55 -2.21
C VAL A 123 -12.26 -10.58 -2.51
N ALA A 124 -11.85 -11.39 -3.48
CA ALA A 124 -10.48 -11.38 -3.95
C ALA A 124 -10.24 -10.21 -4.89
N TYR A 125 -9.09 -9.56 -4.79
CA TYR A 125 -8.70 -8.46 -5.67
C TYR A 125 -7.31 -8.66 -6.27
N HIS A 126 -7.10 -8.06 -7.43
CA HIS A 126 -5.84 -8.09 -8.15
C HIS A 126 -5.55 -6.74 -8.79
N MET A 127 -4.28 -6.32 -8.76
CA MET A 127 -3.89 -4.96 -9.15
C MET A 127 -2.97 -4.97 -10.38
N LYS A 128 -3.21 -4.03 -11.29
CA LYS A 128 -2.42 -3.80 -12.50
C LYS A 128 -2.15 -2.31 -12.67
N ALA A 129 -0.90 -1.96 -12.95
CA ALA A 129 -0.46 -0.58 -13.14
C ALA A 129 0.47 -0.51 -14.36
N LYS A 130 0.04 0.19 -15.42
CA LYS A 130 0.84 0.33 -16.65
C LYS A 130 2.09 1.20 -16.45
N LYS A 131 2.06 2.08 -15.46
CA LYS A 131 3.15 2.98 -15.08
C LYS A 131 3.37 2.88 -13.57
N LYS A 132 4.56 3.27 -13.11
CA LYS A 132 4.84 3.43 -11.68
C LYS A 132 3.76 4.29 -11.03
N SER A 133 3.07 3.70 -10.08
CA SER A 133 2.00 4.32 -9.33
C SER A 133 2.22 4.09 -7.84
N LEU A 134 1.84 5.05 -7.00
CA LEU A 134 2.01 4.99 -5.55
C LEU A 134 0.67 4.82 -4.88
N ALA A 135 0.55 3.82 -4.01
CA ALA A 135 -0.68 3.52 -3.29
C ALA A 135 -0.44 3.37 -1.78
N LEU A 136 -1.48 3.73 -1.01
CA LEU A 136 -1.58 3.47 0.42
C LEU A 136 -2.64 2.42 0.67
N LEU A 137 -2.35 1.45 1.53
CA LEU A 137 -3.27 0.39 1.95
C LEU A 137 -3.56 0.52 3.43
N GLN A 138 -4.83 0.69 3.78
CA GLN A 138 -5.33 0.55 5.14
C GLN A 138 -5.78 -0.89 5.38
N THR A 139 -5.13 -1.57 6.32
CA THR A 139 -5.38 -2.99 6.61
C THR A 139 -5.04 -3.33 8.07
N LYS A 140 -5.00 -4.63 8.40
CA LYS A 140 -4.53 -5.17 9.67
C LYS A 140 -3.14 -5.80 9.51
N HIS A 141 -2.43 -5.89 10.63
CA HIS A 141 -1.17 -6.62 10.74
C HIS A 141 -1.34 -8.06 10.22
N SER A 142 -0.46 -8.48 9.33
CA SER A 142 -0.41 -9.84 8.78
C SER A 142 1.02 -10.21 8.35
N PRO A 143 1.30 -11.50 8.10
CA PRO A 143 2.62 -11.99 7.67
C PRO A 143 3.05 -11.51 6.27
N TRP A 144 2.14 -10.94 5.48
CA TRP A 144 2.41 -10.50 4.10
C TRP A 144 2.74 -9.01 4.01
N LEU A 145 2.89 -8.34 5.15
CA LEU A 145 3.32 -6.95 5.24
C LEU A 145 4.80 -6.89 5.59
N THR A 146 5.50 -5.92 5.01
CA THR A 146 6.93 -5.72 5.24
C THR A 146 7.15 -4.67 6.32
N TYR A 147 7.81 -5.06 7.41
CA TYR A 147 8.18 -4.18 8.52
C TYR A 147 9.65 -3.81 8.42
N ALA A 148 9.92 -2.62 7.88
CA ALA A 148 11.27 -2.14 7.58
C ALA A 148 11.55 -0.78 8.25
N TRP A 149 11.21 -0.67 9.53
CA TRP A 149 11.28 0.60 10.28
C TRP A 149 12.68 1.21 10.27
N LYS A 150 13.73 0.39 10.35
CA LYS A 150 15.12 0.87 10.36
C LYS A 150 15.53 1.43 9.00
N GLU A 151 14.95 0.92 7.93
CA GLU A 151 15.25 1.30 6.57
C GLU A 151 14.49 2.55 6.12
N ILE A 152 13.28 2.77 6.65
CA ILE A 152 12.39 3.85 6.18
C ILE A 152 12.27 5.04 7.13
N CYS A 153 12.51 4.83 8.44
CA CYS A 153 12.38 5.91 9.41
C CYS A 153 13.63 6.77 9.47
N LEU A 154 13.45 8.06 9.74
CA LEU A 154 14.53 8.95 10.12
C LEU A 154 15.15 8.44 11.43
N THR A 155 16.45 8.15 11.39
CA THR A 155 17.26 7.77 12.54
C THR A 155 18.16 8.93 12.96
N GLU A 156 18.82 8.82 14.11
CA GLU A 156 19.96 9.69 14.44
C GLU A 156 21.06 9.43 13.40
N GLU A 157 21.73 10.49 12.91
CA GLU A 157 23.00 10.39 12.19
C GLU A 157 24.16 10.24 13.17
#